data_AF-A0A9D6L398-F1
#
_entry.id   AF-A0A9D6L398-F1
#
_cell.length_a   1.000
_cell.length_b   1.000
_cell.length_c   1.000
_cell.angle_alpha   90.00
_cell.angle_beta   90.00
_cell.angle_gamma   90.00
#
_symmetry.space_group_name_H-M   'P 1'
#
loop_
_entity.id
_entity.type
_entity.pdbx_description
1 polymer ?
#
loop_
_entity_poly.entity_id
_entity_poly.type
_entity_poly.pdbx_seq_one_letter_code
_entity_poly.pdbx_strand_id
1 'polypeptide(L)'
;MYFSCSSISGRNSTGATGNASAETTYYHGDLLGSARMITDASGNKIWEASYLPFGFEYNATPNAPTHYKFTGKERDPESGLDFFGT
;
A
#
# COMPACT_ATOMS: atom_id res chain seq x y z
N MET A 1 20.32 -12.91 3.32
CA MET A 1 19.78 -12.09 4.42
C MET A 1 18.30 -11.91 4.14
N TYR A 2 17.44 -12.68 4.81
CA TYR A 2 16.00 -12.67 4.59
C TYR A 2 15.36 -11.74 5.61
N PHE A 3 14.85 -10.58 5.18
CA PHE A 3 14.01 -9.75 6.03
C PHE A 3 12.60 -10.38 6.05
N SER A 4 12.13 -10.70 7.25
CA SER A 4 10.78 -11.23 7.47
C SER A 4 9.75 -10.16 7.11
N CYS A 5 9.07 -10.30 5.97
CA CYS A 5 7.96 -9.44 5.59
C CYS A 5 6.73 -9.81 6.42
N SER A 6 6.36 -8.98 7.39
CA SER A 6 5.05 -9.06 8.04
C SER A 6 4.01 -8.49 7.07
N SER A 7 3.34 -9.35 6.31
CA SER A 7 2.26 -8.92 5.44
C SER A 7 1.06 -8.48 6.28
N ILE A 8 0.79 -7.17 6.30
CA ILE A 8 -0.46 -6.62 6.85
C ILE A 8 -1.58 -6.99 5.88
N SER A 9 -2.61 -7.66 6.40
CA SER A 9 -3.83 -8.05 5.66
C SER A 9 -4.89 -6.97 5.86
N GLY A 10 -5.18 -6.18 4.81
CA GLY A 10 -6.33 -5.28 4.77
C GLY A 10 -7.57 -5.99 4.23
N ARG A 11 -8.70 -5.96 4.95
CA ARG A 11 -10.00 -6.42 4.44
C ARG A 11 -10.73 -5.22 3.84
N ASN A 12 -11.02 -5.22 2.54
CA ASN A 12 -11.91 -4.22 1.96
C ASN A 12 -13.34 -4.76 1.95
N SER A 13 -14.16 -4.39 2.95
CA SER A 13 -15.57 -4.78 3.03
C SER A 13 -16.46 -3.64 2.54
N THR A 14 -16.86 -3.67 1.27
CA THR A 14 -17.96 -2.85 0.75
C THR A 14 -19.27 -3.34 1.35
N GLY A 15 -19.88 -2.54 2.23
CA GLY A 15 -21.13 -2.84 2.93
C GLY A 15 -22.35 -2.84 2.01
N ALA A 16 -22.45 -3.80 1.10
CA ALA A 16 -23.64 -4.06 0.30
C ALA A 16 -24.03 -5.53 0.40
N THR A 17 -25.30 -5.79 0.72
CA THR A 17 -25.96 -7.11 0.68
C THR A 17 -25.88 -7.71 -0.72
N GLY A 18 -24.78 -8.39 -1.00
CA GLY A 18 -24.50 -9.06 -2.25
C GLY A 18 -23.09 -9.62 -2.19
N ASN A 19 -22.97 -10.88 -1.74
CA ASN A 19 -21.77 -11.73 -1.76
C ASN A 19 -20.44 -10.94 -1.93
N ALA A 20 -20.05 -10.20 -0.89
CA ALA A 20 -18.79 -9.47 -0.91
C ALA A 20 -17.66 -10.50 -0.90
N SER A 21 -17.01 -10.71 -2.05
CA SER A 21 -15.76 -11.46 -2.10
C SER A 21 -14.77 -10.68 -1.24
N ALA A 22 -14.43 -11.21 -0.07
CA ALA A 22 -13.45 -10.60 0.81
C ALA A 22 -12.07 -10.69 0.13
N GLU A 23 -11.72 -9.66 -0.64
CA GLU A 23 -10.42 -9.58 -1.29
C GLU A 23 -9.38 -9.20 -0.24
N THR A 24 -8.45 -10.13 0.00
CA THR A 24 -7.33 -9.90 0.93
C THR A 24 -6.14 -9.39 0.13
N THR A 25 -5.60 -8.25 0.56
CA THR A 25 -4.39 -7.65 -0.01
C THR A 25 -3.27 -7.66 1.02
N TYR A 26 -2.05 -7.91 0.55
CA TYR A 26 -0.86 -7.98 1.38
C TYR A 26 0.10 -6.85 1.04
N TYR A 27 0.52 -6.12 2.06
CA TYR A 27 1.45 -5.01 1.94
C TYR A 27 2.87 -5.47 2.23
N HIS A 28 3.81 -5.07 1.36
CA HIS A 28 5.23 -5.36 1.50
C HIS A 28 5.97 -4.07 1.79
N GLY A 29 6.39 -3.90 3.04
CA GLY A 29 7.01 -2.67 3.55
C GLY A 29 8.54 -2.68 3.52
N ASP A 30 9.14 -1.49 3.58
CA ASP A 30 10.57 -1.31 3.89
C ASP A 30 10.83 -1.02 5.38
N LEU A 31 12.09 -0.78 5.74
CA LEU A 31 12.50 -0.56 7.14
C LEU A 31 11.84 0.66 7.78
N LEU A 32 11.39 1.63 6.99
CA LEU A 32 10.71 2.82 7.48
C LEU A 32 9.19 2.61 7.57
N GLY A 33 8.70 1.42 7.20
CA GLY A 33 7.28 1.12 7.10
C GLY A 33 6.63 1.62 5.80
N SER A 34 7.42 2.01 4.80
CA SER A 34 6.87 2.47 3.51
C SER A 34 6.42 1.27 2.67
N ALA A 35 5.20 1.29 2.15
CA ALA A 35 4.70 0.23 1.26
C ALA A 35 5.39 0.27 -0.10
N ARG A 36 6.14 -0.78 -0.49
CA ARG A 36 6.83 -0.84 -1.79
C ARG A 36 6.15 -1.73 -2.82
N MET A 37 5.36 -2.70 -2.36
CA MET A 37 4.62 -3.60 -3.22
C MET A 37 3.35 -4.03 -2.51
N ILE A 38 2.30 -4.30 -3.29
CA ILE A 38 1.05 -4.90 -2.82
C ILE A 38 0.73 -6.09 -3.70
N THR A 39 0.34 -7.19 -3.07
CA THR A 39 -0.08 -8.42 -3.77
C THR A 39 -1.50 -8.82 -3.37
N ASP A 40 -2.20 -9.48 -4.29
CA ASP A 40 -3.50 -10.10 -4.01
C ASP A 40 -3.35 -11.41 -3.19
N ALA A 41 -4.49 -12.04 -2.89
CA ALA A 41 -4.54 -13.31 -2.16
C ALA A 41 -3.86 -14.49 -2.89
N SER A 42 -3.70 -14.38 -4.21
CA SER A 42 -3.05 -15.38 -5.06
C SER A 42 -1.55 -15.12 -5.24
N GLY A 43 -1.03 -14.02 -4.68
CA GLY A 43 0.37 -13.59 -4.79
C GLY A 43 0.67 -12.79 -6.06
N ASN A 44 -0.34 -12.40 -6.85
CA ASN A 44 -0.11 -11.54 -8.00
C ASN A 44 0.17 -10.10 -7.54
N LYS A 45 1.16 -9.46 -8.16
CA LYS A 45 1.50 -8.06 -7.91
C LYS A 45 0.42 -7.15 -8.47
N ILE A 46 -0.25 -6.40 -7.61
CA ILE A 46 -1.28 -5.43 -7.99
C ILE A 46 -0.77 -3.98 -7.97
N TRP A 47 0.30 -3.72 -7.24
CA TRP A 47 0.94 -2.40 -7.21
C TRP A 47 2.41 -2.49 -6.76
N GLU A 48 3.25 -1.61 -7.29
CA GLU A 48 4.63 -1.39 -6.84
C GLU A 48 5.03 0.08 -6.95
N ALA A 49 5.90 0.53 -6.05
CA ALA A 49 6.58 1.82 -6.15
C ALA A 49 7.92 1.81 -5.41
N SER A 50 8.81 2.70 -5.85
CA SER A 50 10.01 3.08 -5.10
C SER A 50 9.86 4.49 -4.55
N TYR A 51 10.54 4.79 -3.45
CA TYR A 51 10.58 6.13 -2.88
C TYR A 51 11.99 6.71 -2.99
N LEU A 52 12.09 7.93 -3.49
CA LEU A 52 13.27 8.76 -3.38
C LEU A 52 13.39 9.32 -1.94
N PRO A 53 14.54 9.92 -1.57
CA PRO A 53 14.63 10.67 -0.33
C PRO A 53 13.45 11.63 -0.16
N PHE A 54 12.90 11.70 1.06
CA PHE A 54 11.72 12.49 1.42
C PHE A 54 10.37 12.03 0.85
N GLY A 55 10.28 10.82 0.30
CA GLY A 55 9.00 10.17 0.01
C GLY A 55 8.43 10.43 -1.38
N PHE A 56 9.17 11.06 -2.28
CA PHE A 56 8.75 11.19 -3.68
C PHE A 56 8.64 9.82 -4.35
N GLU A 57 7.48 9.53 -4.93
CA GLU A 57 7.24 8.30 -5.66
C GLU A 57 8.05 8.26 -6.96
N TYR A 58 8.73 7.14 -7.18
CA TYR A 58 9.51 6.85 -8.38
C TYR A 58 9.10 5.50 -8.95
N ASN A 59 8.85 5.46 -10.26
CA ASN A 59 8.35 4.28 -10.97
C ASN A 59 7.14 3.62 -10.28
N ALA A 60 6.20 4.42 -9.79
CA ALA A 60 4.99 3.93 -9.17
C ALA A 60 4.01 3.39 -10.22
N THR A 61 3.39 2.26 -9.93
CA THR A 61 2.24 1.75 -10.69
C THR A 61 1.08 2.74 -10.53
N PRO A 62 0.43 3.18 -11.62
CA PRO A 62 -0.72 4.08 -11.54
C PRO A 62 -1.88 3.40 -10.81
N ASN A 63 -2.80 4.19 -10.27
CA ASN A 63 -4.02 3.72 -9.59
C ASN A 63 -3.72 2.78 -8.41
N ALA A 64 -2.94 3.28 -7.44
CA ALA A 64 -2.65 2.53 -6.23
C ALA A 64 -3.94 2.09 -5.51
N PRO A 65 -4.05 0.83 -5.06
CA PRO A 65 -5.20 0.34 -4.31
C PRO A 65 -5.21 0.83 -2.85
N THR A 66 -4.28 1.71 -2.48
CA THR A 66 -4.09 2.21 -1.12
C THR A 66 -3.70 3.68 -1.12
N HIS A 67 -4.09 4.35 -0.04
CA HIS A 67 -3.63 5.70 0.30
C HIS A 67 -2.40 5.68 1.23
N TYR A 68 -2.07 4.54 1.84
CA TYR A 68 -0.95 4.44 2.79
C TYR A 68 0.35 4.06 2.08
N LYS A 69 1.30 5.00 2.06
CA LYS A 69 2.49 4.95 1.19
C LYS A 69 3.78 5.15 1.98
N PHE A 70 4.45 6.30 1.82
CA PHE A 70 5.74 6.58 2.44
C PHE A 70 5.63 6.62 3.96
N THR A 71 6.51 5.88 4.67
CA THR A 71 6.48 5.72 6.13
C THR A 71 5.13 5.25 6.70
N GLY A 72 4.30 4.61 5.87
CA GLY A 72 2.95 4.17 6.25
C GLY A 72 1.97 5.33 6.49
N LYS A 73 2.24 6.53 5.96
CA LYS A 73 1.34 7.68 6.05
C LYS A 73 0.36 7.72 4.90
N GLU A 74 -0.81 8.28 5.19
CA GLU A 74 -1.81 8.57 4.17
C GLU A 74 -1.29 9.67 3.26
N ARG A 75 -1.27 9.38 1.96
CA ARG A 75 -0.92 10.33 0.91
C ARG A 75 -2.19 10.76 0.19
N ASP A 76 -2.37 12.07 0.16
CA ASP A 76 -3.43 12.74 -0.57
C ASP A 76 -3.16 12.66 -2.08
N PRO A 77 -4.09 12.14 -2.90
CA PRO A 77 -3.86 11.98 -4.35
C PRO A 77 -3.86 13.31 -5.11
N GLU A 78 -4.52 14.35 -4.60
CA GLU A 78 -4.57 15.67 -5.21
C GLU A 78 -3.23 16.43 -5.07
N SER A 79 -2.64 16.43 -3.88
CA SER A 79 -1.40 17.16 -3.59
C SER A 79 -0.13 16.31 -3.67
N GLY A 80 -0.24 15.00 -3.53
CA GLY A 80 0.90 14.09 -3.41
C GLY A 80 1.64 14.18 -2.07
N LEU A 81 1.04 14.83 -1.06
CA LEU A 81 1.65 15.04 0.25
C LEU A 81 1.26 13.93 1.24
N ASP A 82 2.21 13.54 2.09
CA ASP A 82 1.97 12.63 3.22
C ASP A 82 1.46 13.42 4.45
N PHE A 83 0.40 12.93 5.07
CA PHE A 83 -0.12 13.52 6.29
C PHE A 83 0.58 12.95 7.54
N PHE A 84 1.34 13.81 8.24
CA PHE A 84 2.04 13.45 9.49
C PHE A 84 1.29 13.88 10.77
N GLY A 85 0.15 14.54 10.63
CA GLY A 85 -0.55 15.15 11.76
C GLY A 85 0.08 16.46 12.23
N THR A 86 -0.49 17.02 13.29
CA THR A 86 -0.01 18.18 14.05
C THR A 86 0.28 17.77 15.47
#